data_AF-A0A086Y1L6-F1
#
_entry.id   AF-A0A086Y1L6-F1
#
_cell.length_a   1.000
_cell.length_b   1.000
_cell.length_c   1.000
_cell.angle_alpha   90.00
_cell.angle_beta   90.00
_cell.angle_gamma   90.00
#
_symmetry.space_group_name_H-M   'P 1'
#
loop_
_entity.id
_entity.type
_entity.pdbx_description
1 polymer ?
#
loop_
_entity_poly.entity_id
_entity_poly.type
_entity_poly.pdbx_seq_one_letter_code
_entity_poly.pdbx_strand_id
1 'polypeptide(L)'
;MALKQCRDTNAFMLVEKIMTELKTIPKTPIMALFHKHREILKASAQCIIAAQGAKAKTQDREAAARVIEKLNKMEAELMALPATCAADFAAKVIIDTCCGDSYPDWETGALWREARELTGMEVQRPN
;
A
#
# COMPACT_ATOMS: atom_id res chain seq x y z
N MET A 1 36.30 13.13 33.62
CA MET A 1 35.95 11.87 32.92
C MET A 1 34.42 11.74 32.89
N ALA A 2 33.74 12.45 31.98
CA ALA A 2 32.27 12.49 31.93
C ALA A 2 31.77 12.93 30.54
N LEU A 3 32.04 12.16 29.49
CA LEU A 3 31.53 12.43 28.13
C LEU A 3 31.19 11.14 27.37
N LYS A 4 30.47 10.21 28.01
CA LYS A 4 30.00 8.97 27.32
C LYS A 4 28.55 8.58 27.54
N GLN A 5 27.78 9.26 28.40
CA GLN A 5 26.40 8.82 28.72
C GLN A 5 25.28 9.48 27.88
N CYS A 6 25.58 10.50 27.07
CA CYS A 6 24.54 11.40 26.53
C CYS A 6 24.18 11.16 25.04
N ARG A 7 24.90 10.30 24.32
CA ARG A 7 24.57 9.96 22.91
C ARG A 7 23.60 8.77 22.77
N ASP A 8 23.55 7.88 23.75
CA ASP A 8 22.73 6.66 23.68
C ASP A 8 21.26 6.89 24.09
N THR A 9 20.99 7.94 24.88
CA THR A 9 19.63 8.25 25.36
C THR A 9 18.69 8.68 24.23
N ASN A 10 19.19 9.43 23.23
CA ASN A 10 18.39 9.83 22.07
C ASN A 10 18.08 8.67 21.13
N ALA A 11 19.03 7.74 20.93
CA ALA A 11 18.81 6.56 20.11
C ALA A 11 17.83 5.59 20.77
N PHE A 12 17.94 5.37 22.08
CA PHE A 12 17.03 4.51 22.83
C PHE A 12 15.60 5.06 22.85
N MET A 13 15.42 6.36 23.13
CA MET A 13 14.11 7.01 23.10
C MET A 13 13.49 7.00 21.69
N LEU A 14 14.31 7.15 20.64
CA LEU A 14 13.85 7.05 19.25
C LEU A 14 13.41 5.61 18.93
N VAL A 15 14.16 4.60 19.35
CA VAL A 15 13.79 3.20 19.17
C VAL A 15 12.54 2.83 19.96
N GLU A 16 12.39 3.26 21.22
CA GLU A 16 11.17 3.04 21.99
C GLU A 16 9.96 3.74 21.38
N LYS A 17 10.13 4.98 20.90
CA LYS A 17 9.06 5.71 20.20
C LYS A 17 8.66 5.00 18.91
N ILE A 18 9.64 4.58 18.09
CA ILE A 18 9.40 3.78 16.88
C ILE A 18 8.72 2.45 17.23
N MET A 19 9.18 1.74 18.26
CA MET A 19 8.58 0.48 18.72
C MET A 19 7.15 0.67 19.24
N THR A 20 6.85 1.82 19.84
CA THR A 20 5.51 2.16 20.33
C THR A 20 4.58 2.54 19.17
N GLU A 21 5.08 3.29 18.18
CA GLU A 21 4.35 3.61 16.94
C GLU A 21 4.10 2.33 16.11
N LEU A 22 5.07 1.43 16.02
CA LEU A 22 4.94 0.12 15.36
C LEU A 22 3.87 -0.79 16.01
N LYS A 23 3.62 -0.65 17.33
CA LYS A 23 2.52 -1.37 18.01
C LYS A 23 1.12 -0.88 17.61
N THR A 24 1.01 0.30 16.99
CA THR A 24 -0.28 0.85 16.55
C THR A 24 -0.67 0.42 15.13
N ILE A 25 0.23 -0.24 14.39
CA ILE A 25 -0.07 -0.77 13.06
C ILE A 25 -1.00 -1.99 13.22
N PRO A 26 -2.23 -1.94 12.69
CA PRO A 26 -3.15 -3.06 12.80
C PRO A 26 -2.56 -4.31 12.15
N LYS A 27 -2.55 -5.43 12.89
CA LYS A 27 -2.12 -6.74 12.38
C LYS A 27 -3.25 -7.44 11.61
N THR A 28 -3.82 -6.75 10.63
CA THR A 28 -4.88 -7.30 9.78
C THR A 28 -4.27 -7.99 8.55
N PRO A 29 -4.98 -8.94 7.93
CA PRO A 29 -4.57 -9.51 6.65
C PRO A 29 -4.34 -8.45 5.56
N ILE A 30 -5.17 -7.40 5.52
CA ILE A 30 -5.05 -6.29 4.57
C ILE A 30 -3.74 -5.53 4.79
N MET A 31 -3.40 -5.18 6.03
CA MET A 31 -2.15 -4.48 6.32
C MET A 31 -0.92 -5.35 6.03
N ALA A 32 -0.99 -6.67 6.28
CA ALA A 32 0.08 -7.59 5.89
C ALA A 32 0.30 -7.63 4.37
N LEU A 33 -0.78 -7.71 3.59
CA LEU A 33 -0.73 -7.66 2.12
C LEU A 33 -0.22 -6.30 1.62
N PHE A 34 -0.70 -5.21 2.20
CA PHE A 34 -0.29 -3.84 1.85
C PHE A 34 1.21 -3.64 2.05
N HIS A 35 1.75 -4.00 3.21
CA HIS A 35 3.19 -3.86 3.48
C HIS A 35 4.02 -4.70 2.51
N LYS A 36 3.62 -5.95 2.28
CA LYS A 36 4.29 -6.83 1.31
C LYS A 36 4.23 -6.28 -0.11
N HIS A 37 3.10 -5.68 -0.52
CA HIS A 37 2.94 -5.01 -1.81
C HIS A 37 3.95 -3.86 -1.93
N ARG A 38 4.02 -2.98 -0.92
CA ARG A 38 4.95 -1.84 -0.90
C ARG A 38 6.41 -2.27 -0.92
N GLU A 39 6.76 -3.36 -0.24
CA GLU A 39 8.11 -3.93 -0.27
C GLU A 39 8.49 -4.43 -1.67
N ILE A 40 7.61 -5.20 -2.32
CA ILE A 40 7.85 -5.72 -3.67
C ILE A 40 7.95 -4.57 -4.68
N LEU A 41 7.04 -3.60 -4.61
CA LEU A 41 7.04 -2.44 -5.49
C LEU A 41 8.33 -1.65 -5.33
N LYS A 42 8.76 -1.38 -4.09
CA LYS A 42 10.01 -0.69 -3.80
C LYS A 42 11.23 -1.46 -4.32
N ALA A 43 11.29 -2.76 -4.08
CA ALA A 43 12.40 -3.61 -4.53
C ALA A 43 12.47 -3.72 -6.06
N SER A 44 11.33 -3.58 -6.75
CA SER A 44 11.21 -3.78 -8.19
C SER A 44 11.09 -2.49 -9.00
N ALA A 45 11.06 -1.32 -8.35
CA ALA A 45 10.80 -0.04 -8.99
C ALA A 45 11.75 0.23 -10.17
N GLN A 46 13.05 -0.02 -9.99
CA GLN A 46 14.05 0.18 -11.05
C GLN A 46 13.82 -0.74 -12.25
N CYS A 47 13.42 -1.99 -12.00
CA CYS A 47 13.10 -2.96 -13.06
C CYS A 47 11.88 -2.51 -13.88
N ILE A 48 10.83 -2.07 -13.20
CA ILE A 48 9.60 -1.58 -13.84
C ILE A 48 9.90 -0.32 -14.67
N ILE A 49 10.65 0.64 -14.12
CA ILE A 49 11.03 1.87 -14.84
C ILE A 49 11.91 1.54 -16.06
N ALA A 50 12.90 0.65 -15.91
CA ALA A 50 13.77 0.25 -17.01
C ALA A 50 12.99 -0.38 -18.18
N ALA A 51 11.92 -1.13 -17.88
CA ALA A 51 11.07 -1.76 -18.88
C ALA A 51 10.21 -0.78 -19.71
N GLN A 52 9.94 0.42 -19.20
CA GLN A 52 9.13 1.44 -19.88
C GLN A 52 9.89 2.22 -20.96
N GLY A 53 11.22 2.08 -21.02
CA GLY A 53 12.06 2.78 -21.99
C GLY A 53 11.86 2.28 -23.43
N ALA A 54 11.99 3.19 -24.41
CA ALA A 54 11.96 2.85 -25.83
C ALA A 54 13.07 1.86 -26.25
N LYS A 55 14.16 1.79 -25.48
CA LYS A 55 15.30 0.88 -25.69
C LYS A 55 15.32 -0.30 -24.70
N ALA A 56 14.24 -0.53 -23.95
CA ALA A 56 14.17 -1.65 -23.00
C ALA A 56 14.36 -2.98 -23.71
N LYS A 57 15.18 -3.87 -23.13
CA LYS A 57 15.38 -5.21 -23.68
C LYS A 57 14.14 -6.06 -23.38
N THR A 58 13.85 -7.04 -24.24
CA THR A 58 12.72 -7.96 -24.05
C THR A 58 12.72 -8.61 -22.67
N GLN A 59 13.88 -9.06 -22.20
CA GLN A 59 14.07 -9.65 -20.87
C GLN A 59 13.67 -8.70 -19.71
N ASP A 60 13.91 -7.39 -19.85
CA ASP A 60 13.56 -6.40 -18.82
C ASP A 60 12.04 -6.21 -18.77
N ARG A 61 11.39 -6.20 -19.95
CA ARG A 61 9.93 -6.13 -20.08
C ARG A 61 9.24 -7.37 -19.51
N GLU A 62 9.76 -8.56 -19.79
CA GLU A 62 9.22 -9.80 -19.24
C GLU A 62 9.39 -9.88 -17.72
N ALA A 63 10.54 -9.43 -17.20
CA ALA A 63 10.77 -9.37 -15.76
C ALA A 63 9.79 -8.39 -15.09
N ALA A 64 9.61 -7.20 -15.66
CA ALA A 64 8.63 -6.23 -15.17
C ALA A 64 7.19 -6.76 -15.25
N ALA A 65 6.82 -7.43 -16.34
CA ALA A 65 5.49 -8.01 -16.52
C ALA A 65 5.17 -9.04 -15.43
N ARG A 66 6.12 -9.91 -15.07
CA ARG A 66 5.94 -10.88 -13.96
C ARG A 66 5.76 -10.20 -12.61
N VAL A 67 6.49 -9.12 -12.36
CA VAL A 67 6.33 -8.34 -11.13
C VAL A 67 4.96 -7.67 -11.09
N ILE A 68 4.56 -7.03 -12.19
CA ILE A 68 3.26 -6.35 -12.30
C ILE A 68 2.12 -7.36 -12.13
N GLU A 69 2.19 -8.53 -12.76
CA GLU A 69 1.19 -9.58 -12.58
C GLU A 69 1.06 -10.00 -11.11
N LYS A 70 2.19 -10.14 -10.40
CA LYS A 70 2.20 -10.46 -8.98
C LYS A 70 1.58 -9.34 -8.14
N LEU A 71 1.91 -8.08 -8.41
CA LEU A 71 1.32 -6.94 -7.73
C LEU A 71 -0.19 -6.87 -7.96
N ASN A 72 -0.65 -6.99 -9.21
CA ASN A 72 -2.06 -6.99 -9.56
C ASN A 72 -2.85 -8.10 -8.83
N LYS A 73 -2.28 -9.31 -8.70
CA LYS A 73 -2.90 -10.40 -7.92
C LYS A 73 -3.05 -10.01 -6.45
N MET A 74 -2.00 -9.44 -5.85
CA MET A 74 -2.06 -8.98 -4.46
C MET A 74 -3.05 -7.82 -4.27
N GLU A 75 -3.15 -6.90 -5.22
CA GLU A 75 -4.11 -5.80 -5.19
C GLU A 75 -5.54 -6.33 -5.23
N ALA A 76 -5.83 -7.30 -6.11
CA ALA A 76 -7.13 -7.97 -6.16
C ALA A 76 -7.47 -8.70 -4.85
N GLU A 77 -6.51 -9.43 -4.25
CA GLU A 77 -6.68 -10.07 -2.95
C GLU A 77 -6.96 -9.05 -1.85
N LEU A 78 -6.21 -7.94 -1.83
CA LEU A 78 -6.36 -6.86 -0.86
C LEU A 78 -7.75 -6.22 -0.95
N MET A 79 -8.25 -5.96 -2.17
CA MET A 79 -9.58 -5.40 -2.39
C MET A 79 -10.72 -6.33 -2.01
N ALA A 80 -10.52 -7.65 -2.13
CA ALA A 80 -11.55 -8.65 -1.84
C ALA A 80 -11.82 -8.85 -0.34
N LEU A 81 -10.85 -8.55 0.53
CA LEU A 81 -11.00 -8.70 1.97
C LEU A 81 -11.76 -7.53 2.58
N PRO A 82 -12.78 -7.70 3.43
CA PRO A 82 -13.48 -6.56 4.04
C PRO A 82 -12.58 -5.79 5.01
N ALA A 83 -12.65 -4.46 4.98
CA ALA A 83 -11.96 -3.59 5.92
C ALA A 83 -12.58 -3.73 7.32
N THR A 84 -11.72 -3.91 8.33
CA THR A 84 -12.14 -4.06 9.74
C THR A 84 -11.79 -2.84 10.59
N CYS A 85 -10.94 -1.96 10.07
CA CYS A 85 -10.54 -0.71 10.69
C CYS A 85 -10.23 0.37 9.65
N ALA A 86 -10.05 1.61 10.11
CA ALA A 86 -9.74 2.73 9.23
C ALA A 86 -8.42 2.55 8.45
N ALA A 87 -7.43 1.88 9.03
CA ALA A 87 -6.15 1.63 8.35
C ALA A 87 -6.31 0.68 7.15
N ASP A 88 -7.16 -0.34 7.27
CA ASP A 88 -7.46 -1.27 6.17
C ASP A 88 -8.06 -0.52 4.99
N PHE A 89 -9.06 0.32 5.27
CA PHE A 89 -9.72 1.12 4.24
C PHE A 89 -8.75 2.14 3.62
N ALA A 90 -7.90 2.80 4.43
CA ALA A 90 -6.88 3.70 3.91
C ALA A 90 -5.85 2.98 3.01
N ALA A 91 -5.44 1.76 3.36
CA ALA A 91 -4.56 0.95 2.53
C ALA A 91 -5.19 0.65 1.16
N LYS A 92 -6.49 0.31 1.13
CA LYS A 92 -7.25 0.14 -0.11
C LYS A 92 -7.29 1.41 -0.94
N VAL A 93 -7.63 2.56 -0.33
CA VAL A 93 -7.64 3.85 -1.04
C VAL A 93 -6.30 4.12 -1.71
N ILE A 94 -5.18 3.93 -1.00
CA ILE A 94 -3.84 4.17 -1.55
C ILE A 94 -3.56 3.26 -2.76
N ILE A 95 -4.00 2.00 -2.73
CA ILE A 95 -3.80 1.06 -3.83
C ILE A 95 -4.70 1.39 -5.02
N ASP A 96 -6.00 1.56 -4.80
CA ASP A 96 -7.00 1.76 -5.87
C ASP A 96 -6.76 3.04 -6.66
N THR A 97 -6.29 4.08 -5.96
CA THR A 97 -5.95 5.38 -6.55
C THR A 97 -4.54 5.44 -7.14
N CYS A 98 -3.78 4.34 -7.10
CA CYS A 98 -2.35 4.33 -7.46
C CYS A 98 -1.57 5.46 -6.77
N CYS A 99 -1.77 5.65 -5.46
CA CYS A 99 -1.24 6.79 -4.68
C CYS A 99 -1.70 8.18 -5.15
N GLY A 100 -2.86 8.29 -5.81
CA GLY A 100 -3.43 9.53 -6.35
C GLY A 100 -3.28 9.73 -7.86
N ASP A 101 -2.63 8.81 -8.56
CA ASP A 101 -2.43 8.87 -10.01
C ASP A 101 -3.64 8.38 -10.82
N SER A 102 -4.60 7.69 -10.20
CA SER A 102 -5.82 7.20 -10.86
C SER A 102 -7.09 7.69 -10.17
N TYR A 103 -8.15 7.85 -10.98
CA TYR A 103 -9.51 8.06 -10.50
C TYR A 103 -10.26 6.73 -10.58
N PRO A 104 -10.47 6.04 -9.44
CA PRO A 104 -11.20 4.79 -9.45
C PRO A 104 -12.65 4.99 -9.85
N ASP A 105 -13.22 4.00 -10.54
CA ASP A 105 -14.60 4.04 -11.04
C ASP A 105 -15.57 4.27 -9.88
N TRP A 106 -16.11 5.49 -9.80
CA TRP A 106 -17.05 5.90 -8.77
C TRP A 106 -18.27 4.99 -8.70
N GLU A 107 -18.84 4.60 -9.83
CA GLU A 107 -20.11 3.90 -9.87
C GLU A 107 -19.94 2.44 -9.44
N THR A 108 -18.95 1.75 -10.02
CA THR A 108 -18.85 0.28 -9.88
C THR A 108 -17.61 -0.21 -9.13
N GLY A 109 -16.65 0.68 -8.85
CA GLY A 109 -15.37 0.35 -8.23
C GLY A 109 -15.52 -0.33 -6.86
N ALA A 110 -14.69 -1.33 -6.60
CA ALA A 110 -14.73 -2.11 -5.35
C ALA A 110 -14.55 -1.23 -4.12
N LEU A 111 -13.63 -0.26 -4.18
CA LEU A 111 -13.41 0.72 -3.12
C LEU A 111 -14.68 1.50 -2.78
N TRP A 112 -15.37 2.03 -3.80
CA TRP A 112 -16.56 2.87 -3.59
C TRP A 112 -17.78 2.08 -3.14
N ARG A 113 -17.90 0.80 -3.55
CA ARG A 113 -18.92 -0.09 -3.00
C ARG A 113 -18.74 -0.29 -1.50
N GLU A 114 -17.53 -0.61 -1.06
CA GLU A 114 -17.23 -0.79 0.36
C GLU A 114 -17.34 0.52 1.15
N ALA A 115 -16.91 1.65 0.56
CA ALA A 115 -17.06 2.97 1.19
C ALA A 115 -18.53 3.26 1.55
N ARG A 116 -19.44 2.99 0.61
CA ARG A 116 -20.88 3.18 0.79
C ARG A 116 -21.45 2.28 1.88
N GLU A 117 -21.03 1.01 1.90
CA GLU A 117 -21.42 0.06 2.94
C GLU A 117 -20.97 0.53 4.33
N LEU A 118 -19.73 1.03 4.46
CA LEU A 118 -19.18 1.52 5.73
C LEU A 118 -19.83 2.82 6.22
N THR A 119 -20.23 3.70 5.31
CA THR A 119 -20.84 5.00 5.68
C THR A 119 -22.37 4.98 5.69
N GLY A 120 -23.00 3.92 5.19
CA GLY A 120 -24.44 3.87 4.95
C GLY A 120 -24.91 4.82 3.85
N MET A 121 -24.03 5.18 2.91
CA MET A 121 -24.39 6.10 1.83
C MET A 121 -25.12 5.34 0.71
N GLU A 122 -26.40 5.65 0.48
CA GLU A 122 -27.14 5.11 -0.66
C GLU A 122 -26.67 5.75 -1.97
N VAL A 123 -26.66 4.97 -3.05
CA VAL A 123 -26.36 5.47 -4.39
C VAL A 123 -27.52 6.36 -4.83
N GLN A 124 -27.36 7.67 -4.75
CA GLN A 124 -28.23 8.59 -5.48
C GLN A 124 -27.96 8.38 -6.98
N ARG A 125 -28.83 7.62 -7.65
CA ARG A 125 -28.82 7.58 -9.12
C ARG A 125 -29.12 9.01 -9.61
N PRO A 126 -28.28 9.61 -10.47
CA PRO A 126 -28.68 10.81 -11.15
C PRO A 126 -29.91 10.47 -12.01
N ASN A 127 -30.97 11.28 -11.87
CA ASN A 127 -32.17 11.23 -12.71
C ASN A 127 -31.83 11.52 -14.17
#